data_AF-A0A058ZSS0-F1
#
_entry.id   AF-A0A058ZSS0-F1
#
_cell.length_a   1.000
_cell.length_b   1.000
_cell.length_c   1.000
_cell.angle_alpha   90.00
_cell.angle_beta   90.00
_cell.angle_gamma   90.00
#
_symmetry.space_group_name_H-M   'P 1'
#
loop_
_entity.id
_entity.type
_entity.pdbx_description
1 polymer ?
#
loop_
_entity_poly.entity_id
_entity_poly.type
_entity_poly.pdbx_seq_one_letter_code
_entity_poly.pdbx_strand_id
1 'polypeptide(L)'
;MRPGHNYFERGNLDVFSGRGPCLSAPVCAMNLTSDGSGPHHGWYCNYVEVTTTGAHIPCSQKEFTVEQWLARDVTPYELTAIRNRCPDGVAGGSKIEPHVVAAVGGGGKIESHAVAEAVM
;
A
#
# COMPACT_ATOMS: atom_id res chain seq x y z
N MET A 1 10.02 -8.72 -9.33
CA MET A 1 11.13 -7.95 -8.72
C MET A 1 12.08 -7.49 -9.81
N ARG A 2 12.53 -6.23 -9.78
CA ARG A 2 13.63 -5.78 -10.65
C ARG A 2 14.93 -6.51 -10.24
N PRO A 3 15.74 -7.01 -11.17
CA PRO A 3 17.01 -7.66 -10.81
C PRO A 3 17.92 -6.70 -10.03
N GLY A 4 18.44 -7.14 -8.88
CA GLY A 4 19.42 -6.41 -8.09
C GLY A 4 18.88 -5.30 -7.17
N HIS A 5 17.56 -5.18 -7.00
CA HIS A 5 16.97 -4.24 -6.05
C HIS A 5 16.40 -4.98 -4.83
N ASN A 6 16.88 -4.64 -3.64
CA ASN A 6 16.27 -5.05 -2.38
C ASN A 6 15.14 -4.08 -2.05
N TYR A 7 13.92 -4.59 -2.05
CA TYR A 7 12.75 -3.80 -1.68
C TYR A 7 12.70 -3.57 -0.17
N PHE A 8 12.09 -2.46 0.22
CA PHE A 8 11.83 -2.05 1.58
C PHE A 8 13.10 -2.00 2.41
N GLU A 9 14.07 -1.25 1.89
CA GLU A 9 15.30 -0.93 2.59
C GLU A 9 15.16 0.46 3.24
N ARG A 10 15.89 0.68 4.34
CA ARG A 10 15.81 1.97 5.06
C ARG A 10 16.16 3.13 4.14
N GLY A 11 15.24 4.09 4.03
CA GLY A 11 15.43 5.31 3.25
C GLY A 11 15.16 5.14 1.75
N ASN A 12 14.81 3.92 1.30
CA ASN A 12 14.38 3.69 -0.06
C ASN A 12 12.89 3.96 -0.24
N LEU A 13 12.56 4.36 -1.46
CA LEU A 13 11.21 4.54 -1.96
C LEU A 13 10.91 3.41 -2.94
N ASP A 14 10.03 2.50 -2.53
CA ASP A 14 9.70 1.34 -3.34
C ASP A 14 8.41 1.59 -4.12
N VAL A 15 8.50 1.46 -5.44
CA VAL A 15 7.35 1.62 -6.35
C VAL A 15 6.95 0.25 -6.88
N PHE A 16 5.72 -0.13 -6.58
CA PHE A 16 5.08 -1.34 -7.09
C PHE A 16 4.04 -0.96 -8.13
N SER A 17 3.83 -1.81 -9.13
CA SER A 17 2.73 -1.68 -10.09
C SER A 17 2.02 -3.02 -10.21
N GLY A 18 0.73 -3.07 -9.93
CA GLY A 18 -0.11 -4.26 -10.07
C GLY A 18 -1.33 -3.98 -10.93
N ARG A 19 -1.98 -5.01 -11.49
CA ARG A 19 -3.28 -4.88 -12.16
C ARG A 19 -4.38 -5.48 -11.28
N GLY A 20 -5.49 -4.78 -11.12
CA GLY A 20 -6.66 -5.24 -10.36
C GLY A 20 -7.98 -4.75 -10.97
N PRO A 21 -9.16 -5.18 -10.49
CA PRO A 21 -10.45 -4.74 -11.04
C PRO A 21 -10.58 -3.21 -11.06
N CYS A 22 -11.41 -2.67 -11.96
CA CYS A 22 -11.75 -1.25 -11.94
C CYS A 22 -12.31 -0.85 -10.59
N LEU A 23 -11.79 0.27 -10.12
CA LEU A 23 -12.32 1.01 -9.02
C LEU A 23 -13.40 1.96 -9.58
N SER A 24 -14.61 1.91 -9.04
CA SER A 24 -15.71 2.81 -9.41
C SER A 24 -15.63 4.19 -8.77
N ALA A 25 -14.71 4.39 -7.85
CA ALA A 25 -14.42 5.62 -7.13
C ALA A 25 -12.92 5.71 -6.83
N PRO A 26 -12.41 6.90 -6.48
CA PRO A 26 -11.07 7.05 -5.93
C PRO A 26 -10.84 6.19 -4.70
N VAL A 27 -9.62 5.66 -4.54
CA VAL A 27 -9.22 4.94 -3.32
C VAL A 27 -9.36 5.86 -2.12
N CYS A 28 -10.00 5.37 -1.05
CA CYS A 28 -10.16 6.12 0.19
C CYS A 28 -9.80 5.31 1.44
N ALA A 29 -9.59 4.00 1.30
CA ALA A 29 -9.06 3.15 2.37
C ALA A 29 -7.84 2.36 1.90
N MET A 30 -6.96 2.05 2.84
CA MET A 30 -5.84 1.14 2.63
C MET A 30 -5.72 0.15 3.78
N ASN A 31 -5.27 -1.06 3.46
CA ASN A 31 -4.78 -2.06 4.39
C ASN A 31 -3.34 -2.39 4.01
N LEU A 32 -2.39 -2.04 4.88
CA LEU A 32 -0.98 -2.32 4.70
C LEU A 32 -0.58 -3.42 5.67
N THR A 33 -0.14 -4.58 5.18
CA THR A 33 0.23 -5.72 6.02
C THR A 33 1.61 -6.25 5.66
N SER A 34 2.41 -6.58 6.68
CA SER A 34 3.64 -7.35 6.54
C SER A 34 3.41 -8.78 7.01
N ASP A 35 3.99 -9.76 6.32
CA ASP A 35 3.96 -11.16 6.78
C ASP A 35 4.87 -11.43 7.99
N GLY A 36 5.75 -10.47 8.31
CA GLY A 36 6.68 -10.54 9.44
C GLY A 36 7.67 -11.70 9.32
N SER A 37 8.05 -12.09 8.10
CA SER A 37 9.06 -13.13 7.83
C SER A 37 10.50 -12.58 7.84
N GLY A 38 11.48 -13.45 8.03
CA GLY A 38 12.90 -13.09 8.08
C GLY A 38 13.37 -12.48 9.42
N PRO A 39 14.67 -12.50 9.71
CA PRO A 39 15.23 -11.80 10.86
C PRO A 39 15.16 -10.28 10.66
N HIS A 40 14.78 -9.54 11.71
CA HIS A 40 14.56 -8.08 11.65
C HIS A 40 13.48 -7.66 10.64
N HIS A 41 12.30 -8.28 10.75
CA HIS A 41 11.14 -8.03 9.89
C HIS A 41 10.43 -6.69 10.11
N GLY A 42 10.97 -5.82 10.97
CA GLY A 42 10.34 -4.59 11.40
C GLY A 42 10.45 -3.47 10.36
N TRP A 43 9.30 -3.03 9.84
CA TRP A 43 9.24 -2.01 8.80
C TRP A 43 8.67 -0.69 9.32
N TYR A 44 9.41 0.42 9.22
CA TYR A 44 8.82 1.74 9.48
C TYR A 44 8.33 2.36 8.17
N CYS A 45 7.02 2.46 8.02
CA CYS A 45 6.40 3.07 6.85
C CYS A 45 5.98 4.51 7.17
N ASN A 46 6.50 5.49 6.43
CA ASN A 46 6.10 6.89 6.58
C ASN A 46 4.75 7.14 5.91
N TYR A 47 4.68 6.83 4.61
CA TYR A 47 3.48 7.02 3.81
C TYR A 47 3.38 5.93 2.73
N VAL A 48 2.16 5.74 2.27
CA VAL A 48 1.86 5.01 1.04
C VAL A 48 1.09 5.92 0.11
N GLU A 49 1.61 6.10 -1.09
CA GLU A 49 0.88 6.77 -2.16
C GLU A 49 0.32 5.74 -3.13
N VAL A 50 -0.98 5.83 -3.39
CA VAL A 50 -1.69 4.97 -4.34
C VAL A 50 -2.09 5.81 -5.55
N THR A 51 -1.54 5.47 -6.71
CA THR A 51 -1.96 6.04 -7.99
C THR A 51 -2.74 5.01 -8.77
N THR A 52 -3.96 5.36 -9.17
CA THR A 52 -4.83 4.54 -10.00
C THR A 52 -5.01 5.20 -11.35
N THR A 53 -4.92 4.41 -12.41
CA THR A 53 -5.08 4.87 -13.78
C THR A 53 -5.82 3.82 -14.61
N GLY A 54 -6.52 4.26 -15.66
CA GLY A 54 -7.34 3.40 -16.51
C GLY A 54 -7.53 3.92 -17.92
N ALA A 55 -7.93 3.03 -18.82
CA ALA A 55 -8.36 3.42 -20.15
C ALA A 55 -9.61 4.31 -20.04
N HIS A 56 -9.50 5.56 -20.51
CA HIS A 56 -10.57 6.55 -20.51
C HIS A 56 -11.08 6.93 -19.11
N ILE A 57 -10.33 6.62 -18.05
CA ILE A 57 -10.65 6.99 -16.67
C ILE A 57 -9.55 7.95 -16.19
N PRO A 58 -9.91 9.11 -15.62
CA PRO A 58 -8.91 10.06 -15.10
C PRO A 58 -8.07 9.41 -14.02
N CYS A 59 -6.77 9.72 -14.01
CA CYS A 59 -5.88 9.27 -12.95
C CYS A 59 -6.32 9.84 -11.59
N SER A 60 -6.24 9.01 -10.55
CA SER A 60 -6.47 9.44 -9.17
C SER A 60 -5.27 9.06 -8.33
N GLN A 61 -4.81 9.99 -7.50
CA GLN A 61 -3.70 9.79 -6.58
C GLN A 61 -4.21 10.02 -5.15
N LYS A 62 -3.82 9.13 -4.23
CA LYS A 62 -4.17 9.24 -2.83
C LYS A 62 -2.97 8.91 -1.96
N GLU A 63 -2.55 9.87 -1.14
CA GLU A 63 -1.57 9.64 -0.11
C GLU A 63 -2.23 9.24 1.21
N PHE A 64 -1.68 8.21 1.82
CA PHE A 64 -2.00 7.76 3.16
C PHE A 64 -0.77 7.87 4.05
N THR A 65 -0.87 8.71 5.08
CA THR A 65 0.15 8.82 6.13
C THR A 65 0.02 7.64 7.08
N VAL A 66 1.09 6.85 7.19
CA VAL A 66 1.13 5.63 8.03
C VAL A 66 1.87 5.94 9.32
N GLU A 67 3.10 6.45 9.23
CA GLU A 67 3.98 6.80 10.36
C GLU A 67 4.05 5.74 11.47
N GLN A 68 4.05 4.46 11.07
CA GLN A 68 3.89 3.32 11.98
C GLN A 68 4.93 2.25 11.68
N TRP A 69 5.40 1.58 12.73
CA TRP A 69 6.12 0.32 12.61
C TRP A 69 5.15 -0.84 12.32
N LEU A 70 5.43 -1.61 11.27
CA LEU A 70 4.84 -2.92 11.00
C LEU A 70 5.83 -3.97 11.48
N ALA A 71 5.74 -4.34 12.74
CA ALA A 71 6.73 -5.16 13.42
C ALA A 71 6.12 -5.87 14.64
N ARG A 72 6.75 -6.97 15.09
CA ARG A 72 6.34 -7.68 16.32
C ARG A 72 7.21 -7.34 17.53
N ASP A 73 8.34 -6.69 17.30
CA ASP A 73 9.41 -6.42 18.26
C ASP A 73 9.55 -4.95 18.62
N VAL A 74 8.80 -4.06 17.95
CA VAL A 74 8.71 -2.63 18.28
C VAL A 74 7.26 -2.17 18.30
N THR A 75 6.93 -1.25 19.21
CA THR A 75 5.60 -0.64 19.36
C THR A 75 5.15 -0.03 18.02
N PRO A 76 3.89 -0.27 17.57
CA PRO A 76 2.75 -0.84 18.30
C PRO A 76 2.67 -2.38 18.38
N TYR A 77 3.69 -3.12 17.94
CA TYR A 77 3.68 -4.59 17.85
C TYR A 77 2.64 -5.16 16.87
N GLU A 78 2.19 -4.31 15.94
CA GLU A 78 1.25 -4.64 14.90
C GLU A 78 2.00 -4.88 13.59
N LEU A 79 1.59 -5.89 12.82
CA LEU A 79 2.08 -6.11 11.45
C LEU A 79 1.17 -5.50 10.39
N THR A 80 0.15 -4.77 10.81
CA THR A 80 -0.88 -4.22 9.95
C THR A 80 -1.13 -2.76 10.29
N ALA A 81 -1.33 -1.93 9.25
CA ALA A 81 -1.74 -0.55 9.36
C ALA A 81 -2.92 -0.29 8.42
N ILE A 82 -4.07 0.03 8.99
CA ILE A 82 -5.29 0.34 8.25
C ILE A 82 -5.49 1.86 8.29
N ARG A 83 -5.73 2.48 7.14
CA ARG A 83 -6.17 3.89 7.05
C ARG A 83 -7.45 3.94 6.25
N ASN A 84 -8.56 4.26 6.90
CA ASN A 84 -9.86 4.45 6.25
C ASN A 84 -10.21 5.95 6.28
N ARG A 85 -10.34 6.55 5.11
CA ARG A 85 -10.74 7.95 4.89
C ARG A 85 -11.94 8.03 3.95
N CYS A 86 -12.72 6.96 3.85
CA CYS A 86 -13.90 6.92 3.01
C CYS A 86 -15.02 7.77 3.62
N PRO A 87 -15.79 8.51 2.80
CA PRO A 87 -17.01 9.17 3.27
C PRO A 87 -18.01 8.12 3.77
N ASP A 88 -18.68 8.42 4.88
CA ASP A 88 -19.79 7.60 5.38
C ASP A 88 -20.92 7.57 4.33
N GLY A 89 -20.92 6.57 3.45
CA GLY A 89 -21.95 6.40 2.41
C GLY A 89 -21.49 5.97 1.01
N VAL A 90 -20.19 5.69 0.77
CA VAL A 90 -19.75 5.14 -0.54
C VAL A 90 -20.07 3.64 -0.59
N ALA A 91 -21.31 3.33 -1.00
CA ALA A 91 -21.69 1.98 -1.40
C ALA A 91 -20.95 1.63 -2.70
N GLY A 92 -20.04 0.65 -2.62
CA GLY A 92 -19.29 0.12 -3.75
C GLY A 92 -20.19 -0.24 -4.93
N GLY A 93 -19.99 0.45 -6.05
CA GLY A 93 -20.84 0.29 -7.24
C GLY A 93 -20.06 -0.05 -8.50
N SER A 94 -20.15 -1.31 -8.93
CA SER A 94 -20.03 -1.85 -10.29
C SER A 94 -18.65 -2.06 -10.96
N LYS A 95 -18.56 -3.26 -11.56
CA LYS A 95 -17.41 -3.94 -12.17
C LYS A 95 -17.00 -3.33 -13.51
N ILE A 96 -15.71 -3.05 -13.71
CA ILE A 96 -15.07 -2.90 -15.03
C ILE A 96 -13.60 -3.47 -14.93
N GLU A 97 -12.94 -3.72 -16.07
CA GLU A 97 -11.61 -4.28 -16.44
C GLU A 97 -10.32 -3.94 -15.62
N PRO A 98 -9.13 -4.55 -15.90
CA PRO A 98 -7.97 -4.44 -15.00
C PRO A 98 -7.20 -3.08 -15.06
N HIS A 99 -7.13 -2.40 -13.93
CA HIS A 99 -6.44 -1.12 -13.69
C HIS A 99 -5.09 -1.28 -12.99
N VAL A 100 -4.13 -0.44 -13.37
CA VAL A 100 -2.81 -0.42 -12.73
C VAL A 100 -2.89 0.37 -11.42
N VAL A 101 -2.60 -0.31 -10.31
CA VAL A 101 -2.41 0.30 -8.98
C VAL A 101 -0.91 0.43 -8.78
N ALA A 102 -0.42 1.66 -8.65
CA ALA A 102 0.93 1.91 -8.20
C ALA A 102 0.92 2.26 -6.71
N ALA A 103 1.61 1.47 -5.88
CA ALA A 103 1.78 1.75 -4.46
C ALA A 103 3.24 2.14 -4.21
N VAL A 104 3.44 3.28 -3.57
CA VAL A 104 4.76 3.81 -3.24
C VAL A 104 4.93 3.78 -1.73
N GLY A 105 5.79 2.90 -1.19
CA GLY A 105 6.07 2.81 0.25
C GLY A 105 7.47 3.31 0.57
N GLY A 106 7.60 4.22 1.54
CA GLY A 106 8.89 4.76 1.96
C GLY A 106 9.24 4.43 3.41
N GLY A 107 10.39 3.78 3.63
CA GLY A 107 11.06 3.65 4.94
C GLY A 107 11.44 2.22 5.34
N GLY A 108 12.38 2.07 6.29
CA GLY A 108 12.79 0.86 7.04
C GLY A 108 13.20 -0.44 6.31
N LYS A 109 14.31 -1.08 6.72
CA LYS A 109 14.78 -2.40 6.25
C LYS A 109 13.73 -3.50 6.55
N ILE A 110 13.45 -4.38 5.60
CA ILE A 110 12.69 -5.61 5.82
C ILE A 110 13.41 -6.81 5.21
N GLU A 111 13.18 -7.98 5.82
CA GLU A 111 13.48 -9.29 5.22
C GLU A 111 12.17 -10.10 4.97
N SER A 112 11.04 -9.38 4.96
CA SER A 112 9.66 -9.89 4.87
C SER A 112 8.97 -9.49 3.55
N HIS A 113 7.79 -10.03 3.24
CA HIS A 113 6.93 -9.46 2.17
C HIS A 113 5.89 -8.52 2.78
N ALA A 114 5.62 -7.39 2.11
CA ALA A 114 4.54 -6.48 2.45
C ALA A 114 3.52 -6.37 1.31
N VAL A 115 2.24 -6.34 1.66
CA VAL A 115 1.11 -6.19 0.74
C VAL A 115 0.33 -4.95 1.14
N ALA A 116 0.08 -4.07 0.17
CA ALA A 116 -0.79 -2.92 0.31
C ALA A 116 -2.05 -3.16 -0.53
N GLU A 117 -3.19 -3.24 0.13
CA GLU A 117 -4.50 -3.33 -0.51
C GLU A 117 -5.22 -1.98 -0.39
N ALA A 118 -5.75 -1.49 -1.50
CA ALA A 118 -6.44 -0.22 -1.60
C ALA A 118 -7.93 -0.47 -1.90
N VAL A 119 -8.81 0.16 -1.12
CA VAL A 119 -10.27 -0.02 -1.20
C VAL A 119 -10.96 1.35 -1.30
N MET A 120 -12.16 1.36 -1.88
CA MET A 120 -13.04 2.52 -2.07
C MET A 120 -14.17 2.58 -1.04
#